data_AF-A0A1H1QFL2-F1
#
_entry.id   AF-A0A1H1QFL2-F1
#
_cell.length_a   1.000
_cell.length_b   1.000
_cell.length_c   1.000
_cell.angle_alpha   90.00
_cell.angle_beta   90.00
_cell.angle_gamma   90.00
#
_symmetry.space_group_name_H-M   'P 1'
#
loop_
_entity.id
_entity.type
_entity.pdbx_description
1 polymer ?
#
loop_
_entity_poly.entity_id
_entity_poly.type
_entity_poly.pdbx_seq_one_letter_code
_entity_poly.pdbx_strand_id
1 'polypeptide(L)'
;MNRPAAFAMILPACLLTLGSLSACSALDANGESTEPRPVHSSAETLDPDEINGSGTAGAGERSTGVVDPGWDAAAQEAEGVFLSLHEAETDLEFRAVDSDGTILWSAQRPRVCSGFLVTASADGPVAVLMDQQSGPRGSLATTASGFDLHTGEKLWGPVEVPGPLLGSGLVFAGPPKDFIGPGGPRTALDPANGGVLAVEDGDSPRILALLERHLVLADGEELIGEDLEGRRLWTRPVADLGLTAAEARETPWQTIGGSHALIGSGGGQRTLIDLRSGDTVARDIDGAGFDSHSRTLVTSDSKLHGFDLDGTKRWDAPLDGGDGLSAVGAGLVVTESSTRDADDDGTQTRSADDGKLIDSDEELPEHEDFGAPHHIADSGARLVGDPGSPLLVPPVNRTAKK
;
A
#
# COMPACT_ATOMS: atom_id res chain seq x y z
N MET A 1 30.61 -3.87 -33.48
CA MET A 1 30.89 -4.36 -32.11
C MET A 1 30.22 -3.37 -31.17
N ASN A 2 28.91 -3.57 -30.97
CA ASN A 2 28.09 -2.67 -30.18
C ASN A 2 28.05 -3.25 -28.76
N ARG A 3 28.55 -2.47 -27.80
CA ARG A 3 28.39 -2.75 -26.38
C ARG A 3 26.92 -2.49 -26.01
N PRO A 4 26.25 -3.41 -25.30
CA PRO A 4 24.91 -3.13 -24.78
C PRO A 4 25.02 -2.04 -23.71
N ALA A 5 24.18 -1.02 -23.84
CA ALA A 5 23.99 0.00 -22.82
C ALA A 5 23.25 -0.61 -21.63
N ALA A 6 23.74 -0.33 -20.43
CA ALA A 6 23.14 -0.77 -19.18
C ALA A 6 21.84 0.00 -18.95
N PHE A 7 20.73 -0.71 -18.86
CA PHE A 7 19.45 -0.17 -18.41
C PHE A 7 19.54 0.13 -16.92
N ALA A 8 19.47 1.40 -16.55
CA ALA A 8 19.18 1.81 -15.19
C ALA A 8 17.67 1.67 -14.99
N MET A 9 17.26 0.57 -14.36
CA MET A 9 15.89 0.33 -13.92
C MET A 9 15.53 1.34 -12.83
N ILE A 10 14.59 2.24 -13.11
CA ILE A 10 13.80 2.89 -12.06
C ILE A 10 12.62 1.95 -11.81
N LEU A 11 12.78 1.17 -10.73
CA LEU A 11 11.73 0.33 -10.17
C LEU A 11 10.66 1.25 -9.53
N PRO A 12 9.37 0.93 -9.64
CA PRO A 12 8.50 1.07 -8.48
C PRO A 12 9.00 0.04 -7.46
N ALA A 13 9.94 0.51 -6.64
CA ALA A 13 10.59 -0.30 -5.64
C ALA A 13 9.55 -0.81 -4.65
N CYS A 14 9.33 -2.11 -4.75
CA CYS A 14 9.38 -2.99 -3.59
C CYS A 14 8.20 -2.94 -2.62
N LEU A 15 7.07 -3.51 -3.07
CA LEU A 15 6.46 -4.63 -2.31
C LEU A 15 7.38 -5.86 -2.41
N LEU A 16 8.67 -5.70 -2.07
CA LEU A 16 9.59 -6.79 -1.86
C LEU A 16 9.59 -7.07 -0.36
N THR A 17 9.04 -8.22 -0.06
CA THR A 17 9.59 -9.12 0.97
C THR A 17 9.54 -8.58 2.40
N LEU A 18 8.40 -8.80 3.05
CA LEU A 18 8.46 -9.58 4.31
C LEU A 18 8.80 -11.04 3.94
N GLY A 19 9.98 -11.18 3.34
CA GLY A 19 10.68 -12.42 3.07
C GLY A 19 11.69 -12.66 4.18
N SER A 20 11.36 -12.29 5.40
CA SER A 20 11.87 -13.03 6.55
C SER A 20 10.96 -14.23 6.70
N LEU A 21 11.36 -15.34 6.07
CA LEU A 21 11.13 -16.69 6.61
C LEU A 21 11.84 -16.79 7.98
N SER A 22 11.51 -15.91 8.92
CA SER A 22 11.72 -16.17 10.33
C SER A 22 10.58 -17.12 10.70
N ALA A 23 10.85 -18.42 10.61
CA ALA A 23 10.13 -19.37 11.43
C ALA A 23 10.06 -18.74 12.83
N CYS A 24 8.85 -18.47 13.33
CA CYS A 24 8.59 -17.85 14.64
C CYS A 24 9.31 -18.67 15.72
N SER A 25 10.59 -18.39 15.92
CA SER A 25 11.45 -19.10 16.83
C SER A 25 11.55 -18.20 18.05
N ALA A 26 11.25 -18.77 19.21
CA ALA A 26 11.04 -18.10 20.49
C ALA A 26 12.26 -17.36 21.08
N LEU A 27 13.23 -16.95 20.26
CA LEU A 27 14.52 -16.43 20.70
C LEU A 27 14.51 -14.95 21.10
N ASP A 28 13.51 -14.16 20.70
CA ASP A 28 13.37 -12.72 21.07
C ASP A 28 11.94 -12.34 21.52
N ALA A 29 11.26 -13.22 22.25
CA ALA A 29 9.89 -12.98 22.75
C ALA A 29 9.79 -12.08 24.01
N ASN A 30 10.84 -11.29 24.32
CA ASN A 30 10.90 -10.50 25.56
C ASN A 30 10.35 -9.07 25.43
N GLY A 31 9.94 -8.63 24.24
CA GLY A 31 9.22 -7.36 24.08
C GLY A 31 7.80 -7.47 24.65
N GLU A 32 7.36 -6.50 25.44
CA GLU A 32 5.97 -6.44 25.92
C GLU A 32 5.11 -5.72 24.87
N SER A 33 4.03 -6.36 24.42
CA SER A 33 3.07 -5.74 23.53
C SER A 33 2.23 -4.72 24.28
N THR A 34 2.10 -3.51 23.73
CA THR A 34 1.28 -2.44 24.31
C THR A 34 0.07 -2.14 23.45
N GLU A 35 -1.10 -2.00 24.06
CA GLU A 35 -2.27 -1.44 23.36
C GLU A 35 -1.93 -0.04 22.84
N PRO A 36 -2.54 0.41 21.72
CA PRO A 36 -2.35 1.77 21.24
C PRO A 36 -2.60 2.80 22.33
N ARG A 37 -1.70 3.77 22.41
CA ARG A 37 -1.79 4.90 23.35
C ARG A 37 -1.83 6.19 22.57
N PRO A 38 -2.75 7.11 22.90
CA PRO A 38 -2.75 8.44 22.29
C PRO A 38 -1.44 9.17 22.55
N VAL A 39 -0.89 9.81 21.52
CA VAL A 39 0.36 10.58 21.59
C VAL A 39 0.06 12.06 21.39
N HIS A 40 -0.58 12.41 20.27
CA HIS A 40 -0.97 13.77 19.88
C HIS A 40 0.20 14.77 19.87
N SER A 41 1.37 14.34 19.38
CA SER A 41 2.53 15.21 19.16
C SER A 41 2.85 15.31 17.68
N SER A 42 3.35 16.45 17.24
CA SER A 42 3.86 16.60 15.88
C SER A 42 5.10 15.74 15.66
N ALA A 43 5.20 15.12 14.50
CA ALA A 43 6.41 14.52 13.98
C ALA A 43 7.50 15.59 13.80
N GLU A 44 8.75 15.13 13.66
CA GLU A 44 9.88 16.03 13.49
C GLU A 44 9.75 16.77 12.16
N THR A 45 9.90 18.09 12.16
CA THR A 45 9.91 18.87 10.91
C THR A 45 11.34 18.94 10.42
N LEU A 46 11.59 18.56 9.17
CA LEU A 46 12.91 18.62 8.57
C LEU A 46 13.22 20.05 8.12
N ASP A 47 14.35 20.59 8.58
CA ASP A 47 14.87 21.87 8.09
C ASP A 47 15.68 21.63 6.82
N PRO A 48 15.37 22.29 5.69
CA PRO A 48 16.09 22.09 4.43
C PRO A 48 17.60 22.39 4.53
N ASP A 49 18.02 23.20 5.52
CA ASP A 49 19.43 23.51 5.76
C ASP A 49 20.24 22.36 6.41
N GLU A 50 19.61 21.34 7.01
CA GLU A 50 20.32 20.20 7.64
C GLU A 50 20.73 19.11 6.64
N ILE A 51 20.14 19.10 5.45
CA ILE A 51 20.38 18.07 4.42
C ILE A 51 21.61 18.43 3.56
N ASN A 52 21.94 19.71 3.45
CA ASN A 52 23.07 20.19 2.67
C ASN A 52 24.36 20.26 3.50
N GLY A 53 24.98 19.10 3.68
CA GLY A 53 26.36 18.96 4.13
C GLY A 53 27.40 19.49 3.13
N SER A 54 27.25 20.71 2.61
CA SER A 54 28.32 21.54 2.03
C SER A 54 27.76 22.88 1.52
N GLY A 55 27.71 23.86 2.42
CA GLY A 55 27.75 25.32 2.19
C GLY A 55 27.32 25.90 0.83
N THR A 56 26.21 26.64 0.83
CA THR A 56 26.19 28.11 0.69
C THR A 56 24.75 28.59 0.90
N ALA A 57 24.52 29.38 1.96
CA ALA A 57 23.22 29.92 2.29
C ALA A 57 22.73 30.90 1.21
N GLY A 58 21.66 30.52 0.50
CA GLY A 58 20.81 31.41 -0.25
C GLY A 58 19.58 31.74 0.59
N ALA A 59 19.47 32.98 1.04
CA ALA A 59 18.30 33.45 1.79
C ALA A 59 17.04 33.40 0.91
N GLY A 60 16.19 32.41 1.18
CA GLY A 60 14.83 32.29 0.69
C GLY A 60 14.05 31.42 1.67
N GLU A 61 13.42 32.05 2.68
CA GLU A 61 12.51 31.40 3.61
C GLU A 61 11.39 30.69 2.84
N ARG A 62 11.49 29.37 2.69
CA ARG A 62 10.35 28.47 2.52
C ARG A 62 10.64 27.27 3.39
N SER A 63 10.06 27.23 4.59
CA SER A 63 10.05 26.00 5.38
C SER A 63 9.43 24.92 4.48
N THR A 64 10.22 23.97 4.03
CA THR A 64 9.68 22.74 3.47
C THR A 64 8.91 22.11 4.63
N GLY A 65 7.59 22.20 4.64
CA GLY A 65 6.74 21.64 5.71
C GLY A 65 6.79 20.11 5.80
N VAL A 66 7.84 19.48 5.25
CA VAL A 66 8.08 18.05 5.25
C VAL A 66 8.36 17.62 6.68
N VAL A 67 7.69 16.57 7.09
CA VAL A 67 7.88 15.95 8.40
C VAL A 67 8.49 14.56 8.22
N ASP A 68 9.30 14.18 9.19
CA ASP A 68 9.83 12.84 9.39
C ASP A 68 9.06 12.17 10.54
N PRO A 69 8.13 11.25 10.24
CA PRO A 69 7.43 10.46 11.25
C PRO A 69 8.31 9.42 11.96
N GLY A 70 9.55 9.21 11.49
CA GLY A 70 10.48 8.18 11.95
C GLY A 70 10.10 6.78 11.48
N TRP A 71 9.51 6.65 10.29
CA TRP A 71 9.10 5.35 9.75
C TRP A 71 10.25 4.62 9.06
N ASP A 72 10.33 3.31 9.32
CA ASP A 72 11.32 2.39 8.74
C ASP A 72 10.66 1.32 7.86
N ALA A 73 9.40 1.54 7.47
CA ALA A 73 8.70 0.73 6.48
C ALA A 73 7.74 1.59 5.64
N ALA A 74 7.28 1.04 4.51
CA ALA A 74 6.25 1.65 3.68
C ALA A 74 4.97 1.92 4.47
N ALA A 75 4.49 3.16 4.42
CA ALA A 75 3.26 3.55 5.09
C ALA A 75 2.03 3.13 4.28
N GLN A 76 0.98 2.71 5.01
CA GLN A 76 -0.34 2.44 4.46
C GLN A 76 -1.29 3.54 4.91
N GLU A 77 -2.14 4.02 4.02
CA GLU A 77 -3.00 5.18 4.25
C GLU A 77 -4.47 4.83 4.07
N ALA A 78 -5.31 5.40 4.94
CA ALA A 78 -6.74 5.51 4.70
C ALA A 78 -7.30 6.76 5.37
N GLU A 79 -8.15 7.48 4.64
CA GLU A 79 -8.85 8.68 5.11
C GLU A 79 -7.92 9.78 5.67
N GLY A 80 -6.72 9.92 5.11
CA GLY A 80 -5.73 10.92 5.51
C GLY A 80 -4.94 10.55 6.76
N VAL A 81 -5.04 9.32 7.25
CA VAL A 81 -4.19 8.78 8.32
C VAL A 81 -3.29 7.69 7.76
N PHE A 82 -2.01 7.81 8.08
CA PHE A 82 -0.93 6.93 7.65
C PHE A 82 -0.48 6.06 8.82
N LEU A 83 -0.31 4.76 8.58
CA LEU A 83 0.25 3.82 9.54
C LEU A 83 1.52 3.22 8.98
N SER A 84 2.59 3.26 9.77
CA SER A 84 3.79 2.47 9.53
C SER A 84 4.44 2.11 10.87
N LEU A 85 5.65 1.52 10.81
CA LEU A 85 6.43 1.15 11.98
C LEU A 85 7.78 1.89 12.02
N HIS A 86 8.28 2.07 13.22
CA HIS A 86 9.64 2.43 13.56
C HIS A 86 10.34 1.21 14.17
N GLU A 87 11.56 0.91 13.73
CA GLU A 87 12.37 -0.19 14.23
C GLU A 87 13.30 0.26 15.38
N ALA A 88 12.81 0.22 16.63
CA ALA A 88 13.63 0.44 17.82
C ALA A 88 14.48 -0.81 18.16
N GLU A 89 15.60 -0.65 18.88
CA GLU A 89 16.54 -1.77 19.14
C GLU A 89 15.87 -3.04 19.69
N THR A 90 14.80 -2.91 20.49
CA THR A 90 14.16 -4.02 21.22
C THR A 90 12.76 -4.39 20.72
N ASP A 91 12.10 -3.50 19.98
CA ASP A 91 10.67 -3.57 19.69
C ASP A 91 10.33 -2.83 18.39
N LEU A 92 9.17 -3.15 17.82
CA LEU A 92 8.59 -2.41 16.71
C LEU A 92 7.56 -1.44 17.29
N GLU A 93 7.69 -0.15 16.97
CA GLU A 93 6.71 0.86 17.33
C GLU A 93 5.86 1.22 16.11
N PHE A 94 4.58 0.83 16.13
CA PHE A 94 3.61 1.23 15.12
C PHE A 94 3.11 2.63 15.44
N ARG A 95 3.11 3.53 14.46
CA ARG A 95 2.68 4.93 14.61
C ARG A 95 1.64 5.27 13.56
N ALA A 96 0.47 5.72 14.02
CA ALA A 96 -0.51 6.36 13.16
C ALA A 96 -0.32 7.87 13.16
N VAL A 97 -0.24 8.46 11.97
CA VAL A 97 0.06 9.88 11.77
C VAL A 97 -0.97 10.47 10.82
N ASP A 98 -1.57 11.61 11.18
CA ASP A 98 -2.51 12.29 10.30
C ASP A 98 -1.81 13.05 9.17
N SER A 99 -2.60 13.61 8.25
CA SER A 99 -2.12 14.36 7.09
C SER A 99 -1.32 15.61 7.44
N ASP A 100 -1.44 16.13 8.66
CA ASP A 100 -0.71 17.31 9.12
C ASP A 100 0.63 16.93 9.78
N GLY A 101 0.93 15.64 9.90
CA GLY A 101 2.13 15.15 10.57
C GLY A 101 1.97 14.96 12.08
N THR A 102 0.76 14.92 12.61
CA THR A 102 0.51 14.65 14.03
C THR A 102 0.46 13.15 14.28
N ILE A 103 1.32 12.65 15.18
CA ILE A 103 1.26 11.28 15.66
C ILE A 103 0.01 11.14 16.54
N LEU A 104 -0.99 10.40 16.08
CA LEU A 104 -2.26 10.21 16.77
C LEU A 104 -2.12 9.24 17.93
N TRP A 105 -1.53 8.07 17.65
CA TRP A 105 -1.28 7.03 18.63
C TRP A 105 -0.05 6.19 18.24
N SER A 106 0.53 5.51 19.23
CA SER A 106 1.55 4.49 18.99
C SER A 106 1.33 3.22 19.81
N ALA A 107 1.84 2.10 19.29
CA ALA A 107 1.74 0.77 19.90
C ALA A 107 3.04 0.00 19.70
N GLN A 108 3.50 -0.73 20.71
CA GLN A 108 4.71 -1.55 20.62
C GLN A 108 4.36 -3.03 20.42
N ARG A 109 5.15 -3.73 19.60
CA ARG A 109 5.11 -5.20 19.48
C ARG A 109 6.52 -5.78 19.49
N PRO A 110 6.68 -7.06 19.87
CA PRO A 110 7.90 -7.81 19.61
C PRO A 110 8.30 -7.77 18.14
N ARG A 111 9.60 -7.85 17.84
CA ARG A 111 10.09 -7.90 16.44
C ARG A 111 9.68 -9.17 15.69
N VAL A 112 9.37 -10.25 16.40
CA VAL A 112 9.09 -11.57 15.79
C VAL A 112 7.62 -11.71 15.47
N CYS A 113 7.30 -12.05 14.22
CA CYS A 113 5.94 -12.38 13.75
C CYS A 113 4.91 -11.26 13.98
N SER A 114 5.40 -10.02 14.01
CA SER A 114 4.62 -8.79 13.98
C SER A 114 4.53 -8.26 12.56
N GLY A 115 3.45 -7.56 12.29
CA GLY A 115 3.11 -7.01 10.98
C GLY A 115 1.86 -6.16 11.12
N PHE A 116 1.56 -5.38 10.09
CA PHE A 116 0.41 -4.50 10.09
C PHE A 116 -0.26 -4.44 8.73
N LEU A 117 -1.52 -4.06 8.75
CA LEU A 117 -2.32 -3.76 7.58
C LEU A 117 -3.31 -2.64 7.92
N VAL A 118 -3.52 -1.71 7.00
CA VAL A 118 -4.69 -0.81 7.00
C VAL A 118 -5.73 -1.39 6.04
N THR A 119 -6.96 -1.49 6.52
CA THR A 119 -8.10 -2.04 5.75
C THR A 119 -9.37 -1.26 6.08
N ALA A 120 -10.41 -1.36 5.25
CA ALA A 120 -11.68 -0.68 5.49
C ALA A 120 -12.75 -1.61 6.09
N SER A 121 -13.57 -1.04 6.97
CA SER A 121 -14.85 -1.61 7.41
C SER A 121 -16.01 -0.70 6.98
N ALA A 122 -17.26 -1.09 7.27
CA ALA A 122 -18.40 -0.21 7.05
C ALA A 122 -18.40 1.02 7.97
N ASP A 123 -17.75 0.92 9.12
CA ASP A 123 -17.74 1.95 10.17
C ASP A 123 -16.51 2.88 10.09
N GLY A 124 -15.55 2.56 9.21
CA GLY A 124 -14.32 3.34 9.02
C GLY A 124 -13.07 2.47 8.81
N PRO A 125 -11.89 3.11 8.67
CA PRO A 125 -10.62 2.44 8.49
C PRO A 125 -10.12 1.77 9.77
N VAL A 126 -9.56 0.57 9.60
CA VAL A 126 -9.09 -0.30 10.67
C VAL A 126 -7.60 -0.55 10.51
N ALA A 127 -6.84 -0.23 11.54
CA ALA A 127 -5.46 -0.67 11.73
C ALA A 127 -5.45 -2.08 12.31
N VAL A 128 -4.90 -3.05 11.60
CA VAL A 128 -4.71 -4.40 12.11
C VAL A 128 -3.26 -4.60 12.49
N LEU A 129 -3.02 -4.92 13.76
CA LEU A 129 -1.69 -5.22 14.29
C LEU A 129 -1.61 -6.69 14.66
N MET A 130 -0.58 -7.36 14.13
CA MET A 130 -0.23 -8.71 14.53
C MET A 130 0.57 -8.71 15.83
N ASP A 131 0.43 -9.79 16.59
CA ASP A 131 1.10 -9.96 17.87
C ASP A 131 1.36 -11.45 18.15
N GLN A 132 2.29 -11.75 19.05
CA GLN A 132 2.52 -13.08 19.57
C GLN A 132 2.08 -13.16 21.03
N GLN A 133 1.11 -14.03 21.31
CA GLN A 133 0.61 -14.24 22.66
C GLN A 133 0.89 -15.65 23.15
N SER A 134 0.97 -15.80 24.48
CA SER A 134 1.07 -17.12 25.11
C SER A 134 -0.24 -17.87 24.93
N GLY A 135 -0.23 -18.88 24.08
CA GLY A 135 -1.34 -19.77 23.82
C GLY A 135 -1.49 -20.89 24.87
N PRO A 136 -2.52 -21.73 24.71
CA PRO A 136 -2.77 -22.85 25.62
C PRO A 136 -1.56 -23.78 25.69
N ARG A 137 -1.16 -24.17 26.92
CA ARG A 137 0.00 -25.05 27.21
C ARG A 137 1.38 -24.42 26.93
N GLY A 138 1.46 -23.09 26.83
CA GLY A 138 2.74 -22.39 26.74
C GLY A 138 3.37 -22.38 25.34
N SER A 139 2.58 -22.69 24.30
CA SER A 139 2.99 -22.41 22.91
C SER A 139 2.77 -20.94 22.58
N LEU A 140 3.62 -20.35 21.76
CA LEU A 140 3.34 -19.02 21.19
C LEU A 140 2.29 -19.17 20.09
N ALA A 141 1.24 -18.35 20.15
CA ALA A 141 0.20 -18.25 19.13
C ALA A 141 0.29 -16.88 18.45
N THR A 142 0.23 -16.86 17.12
CA THR A 142 0.11 -15.62 16.36
C THR A 142 -1.32 -15.13 16.46
N THR A 143 -1.49 -13.85 16.75
CA THR A 143 -2.78 -13.20 16.90
C THR A 143 -2.85 -11.93 16.05
N ALA A 144 -4.06 -11.51 15.72
CA ALA A 144 -4.35 -10.22 15.12
C ALA A 144 -5.38 -9.47 15.97
N SER A 145 -5.23 -8.15 16.09
CA SER A 145 -6.23 -7.26 16.69
C SER A 145 -6.49 -6.08 15.77
N GLY A 146 -7.75 -5.66 15.68
CA GLY A 146 -8.16 -4.50 14.91
C GLY A 146 -8.40 -3.31 15.81
N PHE A 147 -7.95 -2.15 15.36
CA PHE A 147 -8.05 -0.87 16.04
C PHE A 147 -8.61 0.17 15.09
N ASP A 148 -9.37 1.12 15.62
CA ASP A 148 -9.75 2.31 14.88
C ASP A 148 -8.50 3.09 14.49
N LEU A 149 -8.32 3.34 13.19
CA LEU A 149 -7.08 3.94 12.66
C LEU A 149 -6.84 5.36 13.21
N HIS A 150 -7.89 6.12 13.54
CA HIS A 150 -7.77 7.51 13.99
C HIS A 150 -7.47 7.62 15.49
N THR A 151 -8.04 6.73 16.30
CA THR A 151 -8.04 6.85 17.76
C THR A 151 -7.18 5.80 18.45
N GLY A 152 -6.91 4.68 17.80
CA GLY A 152 -6.25 3.51 18.38
C GLY A 152 -7.17 2.70 19.30
N GLU A 153 -8.48 3.00 19.37
CA GLU A 153 -9.43 2.21 20.15
C GLU A 153 -9.54 0.79 19.59
N LYS A 154 -9.45 -0.22 20.45
CA LYS A 154 -9.60 -1.62 20.04
C LYS A 154 -11.03 -1.91 19.60
N LEU A 155 -11.17 -2.34 18.35
CA LEU A 155 -12.45 -2.75 17.76
C LEU A 155 -12.71 -4.24 17.99
N TRP A 156 -11.67 -5.07 17.82
CA TRP A 156 -11.78 -6.51 17.98
C TRP A 156 -10.42 -7.16 18.30
N GLY A 157 -10.49 -8.42 18.72
CA GLY A 157 -9.32 -9.25 19.02
C GLY A 157 -8.85 -9.21 20.48
N PRO A 158 -7.78 -9.95 20.80
CA PRO A 158 -6.95 -10.73 19.87
C PRO A 158 -7.68 -11.94 19.30
N VAL A 159 -7.54 -12.17 17.99
CA VAL A 159 -8.01 -13.37 17.28
C VAL A 159 -6.80 -14.21 16.91
N GLU A 160 -6.80 -15.51 17.23
CA GLU A 160 -5.74 -16.44 16.83
C GLU A 160 -5.78 -16.67 15.33
N VAL A 161 -4.63 -16.54 14.67
CA VAL A 161 -4.46 -16.70 13.22
C VAL A 161 -3.43 -17.78 12.91
N PRO A 162 -3.55 -18.48 11.77
CA PRO A 162 -2.68 -19.63 11.46
C PRO A 162 -1.20 -19.25 11.26
N GLY A 163 -0.89 -17.98 10.98
CA GLY A 163 0.47 -17.49 10.79
C GLY A 163 0.49 -16.03 10.32
N PRO A 164 1.54 -15.57 9.60
CA PRO A 164 1.68 -14.19 9.16
C PRO A 164 0.63 -13.78 8.10
N LEU A 165 0.46 -12.47 7.91
CA LEU A 165 -0.27 -11.89 6.79
C LEU A 165 0.35 -12.31 5.44
N LEU A 166 -0.50 -12.67 4.48
CA LEU A 166 -0.13 -12.89 3.08
C LEU A 166 -0.58 -11.70 2.23
N GLY A 167 0.07 -10.54 2.38
CA GLY A 167 0.16 -9.40 1.45
C GLY A 167 -1.10 -8.74 0.86
N SER A 168 -2.12 -9.50 0.48
CA SER A 168 -3.34 -9.06 -0.19
C SER A 168 -4.54 -9.16 0.76
N GLY A 169 -4.57 -8.24 1.73
CA GLY A 169 -5.64 -8.11 2.72
C GLY A 169 -5.47 -8.94 3.99
N LEU A 170 -6.56 -9.09 4.76
CA LEU A 170 -6.60 -9.90 5.99
C LEU A 170 -6.65 -11.40 5.73
N VAL A 171 -5.68 -11.89 4.96
CA VAL A 171 -5.46 -13.31 4.68
C VAL A 171 -4.21 -13.75 5.42
N PHE A 172 -4.35 -14.76 6.27
CA PHE A 172 -3.27 -15.31 7.08
C PHE A 172 -2.97 -16.73 6.62
N ALA A 173 -1.71 -17.15 6.66
CA ALA A 173 -1.34 -18.51 6.28
C ALA A 173 -0.46 -19.20 7.29
N GLY A 174 -0.77 -20.46 7.54
CA GLY A 174 0.09 -21.33 8.32
C GLY A 174 1.37 -21.73 7.57
N PRO A 175 2.34 -22.33 8.28
CA PRO A 175 3.50 -22.93 7.64
C PRO A 175 3.08 -24.02 6.65
N PRO A 176 3.82 -24.21 5.54
CA PRO A 176 3.53 -25.28 4.60
C PRO A 176 3.70 -26.65 5.29
N LYS A 177 2.89 -27.64 4.89
CA LYS A 177 2.94 -29.00 5.48
C LYS A 177 4.28 -29.68 5.23
N ASP A 178 4.83 -29.47 4.05
CA ASP A 178 6.18 -29.87 3.68
C ASP A 178 7.03 -28.60 3.75
N PHE A 179 8.15 -28.62 4.48
CA PHE A 179 9.06 -27.47 4.70
C PHE A 179 9.46 -26.71 3.43
N ILE A 180 9.20 -27.28 2.26
CA ILE A 180 9.33 -26.69 0.92
C ILE A 180 7.99 -26.92 0.20
N GLY A 181 7.25 -25.86 -0.09
CA GLY A 181 5.96 -25.96 -0.79
C GLY A 181 5.18 -24.64 -0.78
N PRO A 182 4.07 -24.55 -1.55
CA PRO A 182 3.18 -23.40 -1.48
C PRO A 182 2.68 -23.23 -0.04
N GLY A 183 2.45 -21.98 0.39
CA GLY A 183 2.05 -21.65 1.76
C GLY A 183 0.96 -22.57 2.33
N GLY A 184 0.97 -22.75 3.66
CA GLY A 184 0.00 -23.60 4.35
C GLY A 184 -1.44 -23.08 4.26
N PRO A 185 -2.39 -23.79 4.89
CA PRO A 185 -3.80 -23.42 4.88
C PRO A 185 -4.02 -21.95 5.24
N ARG A 186 -4.86 -21.28 4.44
CA ARG A 186 -5.16 -19.86 4.60
C ARG A 186 -6.45 -19.62 5.37
N THR A 187 -6.54 -18.48 6.03
CA THR A 187 -7.76 -18.00 6.69
C THR A 187 -7.93 -16.52 6.40
N ALA A 188 -9.13 -16.13 5.95
CA ALA A 188 -9.51 -14.73 5.76
C ALA A 188 -10.38 -14.26 6.93
N LEU A 189 -10.07 -13.08 7.47
CA LEU A 189 -10.84 -12.46 8.55
C LEU A 189 -11.65 -11.25 8.06
N ASP A 190 -12.81 -11.02 8.67
CA ASP A 190 -13.65 -9.85 8.48
C ASP A 190 -12.98 -8.61 9.11
N PRO A 191 -12.68 -7.57 8.32
CA PRO A 191 -12.10 -6.32 8.84
C PRO A 191 -12.91 -5.67 9.96
N ALA A 192 -14.23 -5.82 9.97
CA ALA A 192 -15.11 -5.13 10.91
C ALA A 192 -15.12 -5.76 12.31
N ASN A 193 -14.92 -7.07 12.42
CA ASN A 193 -15.13 -7.79 13.69
C ASN A 193 -14.10 -8.89 13.99
N GLY A 194 -13.14 -9.15 13.08
CA GLY A 194 -12.14 -10.20 13.23
C GLY A 194 -12.69 -11.62 13.10
N GLY A 195 -13.97 -11.79 12.73
CA GLY A 195 -14.61 -13.07 12.50
C GLY A 195 -14.06 -13.75 11.24
N VAL A 196 -14.12 -15.08 11.21
CA VAL A 196 -13.62 -15.85 10.07
C VAL A 196 -14.61 -15.76 8.90
N LEU A 197 -14.14 -15.27 7.75
CA LEU A 197 -14.90 -15.25 6.50
C LEU A 197 -14.75 -16.56 5.72
N ALA A 198 -13.51 -17.04 5.61
CA ALA A 198 -13.19 -18.26 4.87
C ALA A 198 -11.96 -18.96 5.48
N VAL A 199 -11.96 -20.29 5.42
CA VAL A 199 -10.85 -21.15 5.83
C VAL A 199 -10.59 -22.14 4.70
N GLU A 200 -9.32 -22.34 4.37
CA GLU A 200 -8.92 -23.45 3.50
C GLU A 200 -8.91 -24.77 4.28
N ASP A 201 -9.86 -25.64 4.01
CA ASP A 201 -9.89 -27.01 4.52
C ASP A 201 -10.24 -28.03 3.41
N GLY A 202 -9.53 -29.16 3.38
CA GLY A 202 -9.84 -30.25 2.43
C GLY A 202 -9.87 -29.79 0.96
N ASP A 203 -11.06 -29.83 0.36
CA ASP A 203 -11.35 -29.49 -1.04
C ASP A 203 -11.86 -28.03 -1.22
N SER A 204 -11.79 -27.19 -0.19
CA SER A 204 -12.21 -25.79 -0.26
C SER A 204 -11.34 -24.98 -1.25
N PRO A 205 -11.92 -24.00 -1.97
CA PRO A 205 -11.17 -23.12 -2.85
C PRO A 205 -10.02 -22.42 -2.14
N ARG A 206 -8.92 -22.18 -2.87
CA ARG A 206 -7.75 -21.48 -2.35
C ARG A 206 -8.05 -19.99 -2.20
N ILE A 207 -7.84 -19.43 -1.02
CA ILE A 207 -8.00 -18.00 -0.75
C ILE A 207 -6.83 -17.25 -1.35
N LEU A 208 -7.07 -16.36 -2.32
CA LEU A 208 -6.01 -15.57 -2.95
C LEU A 208 -5.82 -14.21 -2.27
N ALA A 209 -6.91 -13.51 -2.01
CA ALA A 209 -6.88 -12.15 -1.47
C ALA A 209 -8.21 -11.78 -0.81
N LEU A 210 -8.15 -10.83 0.12
CA LEU A 210 -9.32 -10.08 0.61
C LEU A 210 -9.11 -8.60 0.30
N LEU A 211 -9.79 -8.10 -0.73
CA LEU A 211 -9.59 -6.76 -1.27
C LEU A 211 -10.80 -5.90 -0.93
N GLU A 212 -10.64 -5.05 0.10
CA GLU A 212 -11.73 -4.36 0.79
C GLU A 212 -12.82 -5.34 1.27
N ARG A 213 -13.91 -5.41 0.49
CA ARG A 213 -15.11 -6.21 0.77
C ARG A 213 -15.25 -7.39 -0.18
N HIS A 214 -14.21 -7.72 -0.93
CA HIS A 214 -14.23 -8.74 -1.97
C HIS A 214 -13.23 -9.84 -1.65
N LEU A 215 -13.73 -11.05 -1.48
CA LEU A 215 -12.91 -12.25 -1.33
C LEU A 215 -12.63 -12.82 -2.73
N VAL A 216 -11.37 -13.04 -3.04
CA VAL A 216 -10.94 -13.67 -4.29
C VAL A 216 -10.44 -15.07 -3.99
N LEU A 217 -11.04 -16.07 -4.63
CA LEU A 217 -10.76 -17.49 -4.46
C LEU A 217 -10.31 -18.11 -5.79
N ALA A 218 -9.53 -19.19 -5.72
CA ALA A 218 -9.17 -20.03 -6.85
C ALA A 218 -9.69 -21.46 -6.62
N ASP A 219 -10.51 -21.95 -7.54
CA ASP A 219 -11.03 -23.32 -7.57
C ASP A 219 -10.61 -23.99 -8.88
N GLY A 220 -9.56 -24.81 -8.81
CA GLY A 220 -8.94 -25.39 -10.00
C GLY A 220 -8.41 -24.32 -10.96
N GLU A 221 -9.01 -24.23 -12.15
CA GLU A 221 -8.67 -23.27 -13.22
C GLU A 221 -9.62 -22.06 -13.24
N GLU A 222 -10.49 -21.92 -12.24
CA GLU A 222 -11.44 -20.82 -12.13
C GLU A 222 -11.05 -19.88 -10.98
N LEU A 223 -11.24 -18.58 -11.21
CA LEU A 223 -11.25 -17.54 -10.18
C LEU A 223 -12.69 -17.19 -9.82
N ILE A 224 -12.91 -16.94 -8.55
CA ILE A 224 -14.21 -16.64 -7.99
C ILE A 224 -14.08 -15.36 -7.16
N GLY A 225 -14.94 -14.38 -7.44
CA GLY A 225 -15.12 -13.21 -6.59
C GLY A 225 -16.39 -13.34 -5.77
N GLU A 226 -16.28 -13.13 -4.47
CA GLU A 226 -17.39 -13.14 -3.52
C GLU A 226 -17.40 -11.86 -2.69
N ASP A 227 -18.58 -11.46 -2.21
CA ASP A 227 -18.67 -10.43 -1.16
C ASP A 227 -18.46 -11.04 0.24
N LEU A 228 -18.45 -10.19 1.27
CA LEU A 228 -18.26 -10.61 2.66
C LEU A 228 -19.38 -11.52 3.19
N GLU A 229 -20.55 -11.51 2.55
CA GLU A 229 -21.67 -12.39 2.88
C GLU A 229 -21.57 -13.77 2.17
N GLY A 230 -20.49 -14.02 1.42
CA GLY A 230 -20.26 -15.24 0.67
C GLY A 230 -21.13 -15.34 -0.59
N ARG A 231 -21.71 -14.23 -1.06
CA ARG A 231 -22.44 -14.22 -2.32
C ARG A 231 -21.45 -14.12 -3.46
N ARG A 232 -21.52 -15.09 -4.36
CA ARG A 232 -20.75 -15.10 -5.59
C ARG A 232 -21.15 -13.93 -6.49
N LEU A 233 -20.18 -13.09 -6.82
CA LEU A 233 -20.34 -11.94 -7.71
C LEU A 233 -20.01 -12.33 -9.15
N TRP A 234 -18.91 -13.07 -9.34
CA TRP A 234 -18.46 -13.52 -10.65
C TRP A 234 -17.64 -14.81 -10.56
N THR A 235 -17.46 -15.46 -11.72
CA THR A 235 -16.57 -16.60 -11.91
C THR A 235 -15.93 -16.46 -13.28
N ARG A 236 -14.62 -16.68 -13.37
CA ARG A 236 -13.90 -16.60 -14.64
C ARG A 236 -12.70 -17.54 -14.70
N PRO A 237 -12.34 -18.04 -15.90
CA PRO A 237 -11.12 -18.80 -16.07
C PRO A 237 -9.88 -17.98 -15.70
N VAL A 238 -8.92 -18.60 -14.99
CA VAL A 238 -7.63 -17.98 -14.67
C VAL A 238 -6.87 -17.58 -15.95
N ALA A 239 -7.02 -18.39 -17.00
CA ALA A 239 -6.42 -18.14 -18.31
C ALA A 239 -6.87 -16.82 -18.98
N ASP A 240 -8.03 -16.26 -18.60
CA ASP A 240 -8.49 -14.97 -19.13
C ASP A 240 -7.64 -13.79 -18.64
N LEU A 241 -6.84 -14.01 -17.60
CA LEU A 241 -5.83 -13.08 -17.09
C LEU A 241 -4.42 -13.37 -17.62
N GLY A 242 -4.28 -14.35 -18.52
CA GLY A 242 -2.97 -14.78 -19.02
C GLY A 242 -2.13 -15.55 -17.99
N LEU A 243 -2.75 -16.04 -16.91
CA LEU A 243 -2.10 -16.78 -15.84
C LEU A 243 -2.50 -18.26 -15.90
N THR A 244 -1.67 -19.12 -15.31
CA THR A 244 -2.03 -20.48 -14.89
C THR A 244 -2.59 -20.46 -13.47
N ALA A 245 -3.33 -21.51 -13.09
CA ALA A 245 -3.80 -21.68 -11.71
C ALA A 245 -2.66 -21.65 -10.67
N ALA A 246 -1.47 -22.13 -11.02
CA ALA A 246 -0.31 -22.09 -10.14
C ALA A 246 0.24 -20.66 -9.99
N GLU A 247 0.32 -19.89 -11.08
CA GLU A 247 0.78 -18.50 -11.05
C GLU A 247 -0.20 -17.60 -10.29
N ALA A 248 -1.51 -17.74 -10.51
CA ALA A 248 -2.53 -16.95 -9.82
C ALA A 248 -2.48 -17.09 -8.28
N ARG A 249 -1.98 -18.22 -7.77
CA ARG A 249 -1.84 -18.48 -6.32
C ARG A 249 -0.75 -17.67 -5.63
N GLU A 250 0.26 -17.29 -6.39
CA GLU A 250 1.46 -16.61 -5.92
C GLU A 250 1.56 -15.18 -6.47
N THR A 251 0.71 -14.83 -7.44
CA THR A 251 0.65 -13.49 -8.02
C THR A 251 0.05 -12.52 -7.02
N PRO A 252 0.74 -11.41 -6.68
CA PRO A 252 0.20 -10.40 -5.79
C PRO A 252 -1.03 -9.71 -6.37
N TRP A 253 -1.97 -9.41 -5.48
CA TRP A 253 -3.15 -8.59 -5.77
C TRP A 253 -3.07 -7.30 -4.98
N GLN A 254 -3.36 -6.19 -5.66
CA GLN A 254 -3.36 -4.84 -5.08
C GLN A 254 -4.70 -4.19 -5.33
N THR A 255 -5.36 -3.69 -4.29
CA THR A 255 -6.57 -2.89 -4.45
C THR A 255 -6.25 -1.53 -5.06
N ILE A 256 -7.06 -1.08 -6.02
CA ILE A 256 -7.04 0.27 -6.58
C ILE A 256 -8.42 0.91 -6.33
N GLY A 257 -8.44 2.01 -5.58
CA GLY A 257 -9.66 2.79 -5.34
C GLY A 257 -10.83 2.01 -4.71
N GLY A 258 -10.51 0.98 -3.91
CA GLY A 258 -11.47 0.14 -3.18
C GLY A 258 -12.43 -0.72 -4.00
N SER A 259 -12.35 -0.65 -5.33
CA SER A 259 -13.33 -1.26 -6.25
C SER A 259 -12.68 -2.05 -7.38
N HIS A 260 -11.39 -1.88 -7.57
CA HIS A 260 -10.61 -2.53 -8.62
C HIS A 260 -9.43 -3.27 -8.02
N ALA A 261 -8.90 -4.23 -8.76
CA ALA A 261 -7.69 -4.94 -8.37
C ALA A 261 -6.70 -5.03 -9.52
N LEU A 262 -5.45 -4.73 -9.20
CA LEU A 262 -4.32 -4.87 -10.09
C LEU A 262 -3.59 -6.19 -9.79
N ILE A 263 -3.49 -7.03 -10.81
CA ILE A 263 -2.99 -8.40 -10.73
C ILE A 263 -1.70 -8.49 -11.54
N GLY A 264 -0.64 -9.00 -10.91
CA GLY A 264 0.68 -9.14 -11.52
C GLY A 264 1.79 -8.56 -10.65
N SER A 265 3.01 -9.03 -10.85
CA SER A 265 4.20 -8.51 -10.16
C SER A 265 4.70 -7.21 -10.78
N GLY A 266 5.24 -6.30 -9.96
CA GLY A 266 5.96 -5.12 -10.45
C GLY A 266 7.13 -5.52 -11.34
N GLY A 267 7.22 -4.93 -12.55
CA GLY A 267 8.23 -5.23 -13.56
C GLY A 267 7.76 -6.11 -14.73
N GLY A 268 6.49 -6.52 -14.75
CA GLY A 268 5.84 -7.19 -15.88
C GLY A 268 4.48 -6.58 -16.19
N GLN A 269 3.89 -6.97 -17.32
CA GLN A 269 2.54 -6.56 -17.73
C GLN A 269 1.50 -7.00 -16.69
N ARG A 270 0.70 -6.05 -16.21
CA ARG A 270 -0.33 -6.26 -15.18
C ARG A 270 -1.73 -6.13 -15.78
N THR A 271 -2.72 -6.69 -15.10
CA THR A 271 -4.14 -6.60 -15.50
C THR A 271 -4.95 -5.94 -14.40
N LEU A 272 -5.73 -4.91 -14.75
CA LEU A 272 -6.69 -4.25 -13.87
C LEU A 272 -8.08 -4.85 -14.09
N ILE A 273 -8.73 -5.28 -13.01
CA ILE A 273 -10.10 -5.80 -13.04
C ILE A 273 -11.02 -5.00 -12.11
N ASP A 274 -12.31 -4.96 -12.44
CA ASP A 274 -13.38 -4.50 -11.54
C ASP A 274 -13.76 -5.67 -10.60
N LEU A 275 -13.71 -5.44 -9.28
CA LEU A 275 -13.93 -6.48 -8.28
C LEU A 275 -15.40 -6.91 -8.14
N ARG A 276 -16.35 -6.12 -8.63
CA ARG A 276 -17.79 -6.40 -8.52
C ARG A 276 -18.30 -7.24 -9.68
N SER A 277 -17.80 -7.00 -10.89
CA SER A 277 -18.20 -7.67 -12.12
C SER A 277 -17.20 -8.75 -12.54
N GLY A 278 -15.95 -8.63 -12.12
CA GLY A 278 -14.85 -9.48 -12.60
C GLY A 278 -14.36 -9.08 -13.99
N ASP A 279 -14.89 -8.00 -14.58
CA ASP A 279 -14.52 -7.55 -15.92
C ASP A 279 -13.12 -6.95 -15.94
N THR A 280 -12.41 -7.16 -17.05
CA THR A 280 -11.08 -6.56 -17.25
C THR A 280 -11.23 -5.13 -17.78
N VAL A 281 -10.67 -4.17 -17.04
CA VAL A 281 -10.66 -2.74 -17.41
C VAL A 281 -9.48 -2.44 -18.33
N ALA A 282 -8.29 -2.90 -17.95
CA ALA A 282 -7.06 -2.71 -18.71
C ALA A 282 -6.14 -3.92 -18.60
N ARG A 283 -5.35 -4.17 -19.64
CA ARG A 283 -4.34 -5.23 -19.71
C ARG A 283 -3.02 -4.64 -20.15
N ASP A 284 -1.95 -5.37 -19.86
CA ASP A 284 -0.61 -5.05 -20.35
C ASP A 284 -0.12 -3.68 -19.89
N ILE A 285 -0.57 -3.25 -18.70
CA ILE A 285 -0.22 -1.98 -18.08
C ILE A 285 0.95 -2.14 -17.11
N ASP A 286 1.71 -1.07 -16.95
CA ASP A 286 2.84 -0.97 -16.03
C ASP A 286 2.39 -0.55 -14.62
N GLY A 287 1.34 0.27 -14.54
CA GLY A 287 0.86 0.84 -13.27
C GLY A 287 -0.61 1.25 -13.32
N ALA A 288 -1.22 1.39 -12.14
CA ALA A 288 -2.54 1.96 -11.98
C ALA A 288 -2.63 2.74 -10.66
N GLY A 289 -3.49 3.75 -10.64
CA GLY A 289 -3.85 4.53 -9.46
C GLY A 289 -5.30 4.99 -9.55
N PHE A 290 -5.80 5.57 -8.47
CA PHE A 290 -7.16 6.07 -8.39
C PHE A 290 -7.18 7.46 -7.77
N ASP A 291 -7.89 8.38 -8.42
CA ASP A 291 -8.18 9.69 -7.86
C ASP A 291 -9.64 9.72 -7.38
N SER A 292 -9.82 9.86 -6.06
CA SER A 292 -11.16 9.91 -5.45
C SER A 292 -11.91 11.19 -5.81
N HIS A 293 -11.19 12.30 -6.02
CA HIS A 293 -11.75 13.62 -6.27
C HIS A 293 -12.52 13.67 -7.60
N SER A 294 -11.87 13.25 -8.68
CA SER A 294 -12.47 13.14 -10.02
C SER A 294 -13.15 11.78 -10.27
N ARG A 295 -13.00 10.83 -9.33
CA ARG A 295 -13.43 9.42 -9.48
C ARG A 295 -12.87 8.81 -10.76
N THR A 296 -11.58 9.00 -10.99
CA THR A 296 -10.89 8.54 -12.21
C THR A 296 -9.91 7.43 -11.85
N LEU A 297 -10.02 6.30 -12.55
CA LEU A 297 -8.98 5.28 -12.57
C LEU A 297 -7.95 5.67 -13.61
N VAL A 298 -6.69 5.71 -13.22
CA VAL A 298 -5.59 6.05 -14.11
C VAL A 298 -4.73 4.82 -14.29
N THR A 299 -4.40 4.48 -15.53
CA THR A 299 -3.45 3.41 -15.85
C THR A 299 -2.33 3.94 -16.72
N SER A 300 -1.16 3.34 -16.62
CA SER A 300 -0.01 3.64 -17.48
C SER A 300 0.44 2.43 -18.27
N ASP A 301 0.65 2.63 -19.56
CA ASP A 301 1.46 1.78 -20.43
C ASP A 301 2.48 2.68 -21.18
N SER A 302 2.64 2.52 -22.49
CA SER A 302 3.20 3.56 -23.37
C SER A 302 2.52 4.95 -23.30
N LYS A 303 1.36 5.06 -22.65
CA LYS A 303 0.53 6.25 -22.47
C LYS A 303 -0.15 6.22 -21.11
N LEU A 304 -0.68 7.36 -20.71
CA LEU A 304 -1.64 7.43 -19.62
C LEU A 304 -3.06 7.31 -20.15
N HIS A 305 -3.90 6.62 -19.40
CA HIS A 305 -5.32 6.45 -19.69
C HIS A 305 -6.13 6.79 -18.45
N GLY A 306 -7.18 7.58 -18.61
CA GLY A 306 -8.19 7.83 -17.58
C GLY A 306 -9.47 7.10 -17.88
N PHE A 307 -10.04 6.42 -16.89
CA PHE A 307 -11.29 5.67 -16.98
C PHE A 307 -12.27 6.09 -15.88
N ASP A 308 -13.55 6.04 -16.21
CA ASP A 308 -14.64 5.91 -15.25
C ASP A 308 -14.50 4.60 -14.44
N LEU A 309 -15.15 4.57 -13.29
CA LEU A 309 -15.21 3.37 -12.44
C LEU A 309 -15.93 2.17 -13.07
N ASP A 310 -16.67 2.37 -14.17
CA ASP A 310 -17.28 1.27 -14.93
C ASP A 310 -16.37 0.77 -16.07
N GLY A 311 -15.13 1.27 -16.14
CA GLY A 311 -14.16 0.96 -17.19
C GLY A 311 -14.35 1.75 -18.49
N THR A 312 -15.29 2.70 -18.55
CA THR A 312 -15.43 3.57 -19.71
C THR A 312 -14.25 4.53 -19.80
N LYS A 313 -13.54 4.52 -20.93
CA LYS A 313 -12.39 5.42 -21.13
C LYS A 313 -12.83 6.87 -21.30
N ARG A 314 -12.23 7.78 -20.52
CA ARG A 314 -12.46 9.23 -20.54
C ARG A 314 -11.44 9.98 -21.40
N TRP A 315 -10.17 9.70 -21.19
CA TRP A 315 -9.07 10.43 -21.85
C TRP A 315 -7.82 9.56 -22.05
N ASP A 316 -6.98 9.99 -22.98
CA ASP A 316 -5.63 9.48 -23.18
C ASP A 316 -4.66 10.67 -23.10
N ALA A 317 -3.49 10.47 -22.47
CA ALA A 317 -2.41 11.45 -22.46
C ALA A 317 -1.08 10.79 -22.86
N PRO A 318 -0.18 11.52 -23.55
CA PRO A 318 1.14 11.00 -23.86
C PRO A 318 1.93 10.75 -22.58
N LEU A 319 2.72 9.68 -22.57
CA LEU A 319 3.76 9.39 -21.59
C LEU A 319 5.08 9.35 -22.37
N ASP A 320 6.08 10.10 -21.89
CA ASP A 320 7.37 10.13 -22.57
C ASP A 320 8.09 8.79 -22.37
N GLY A 321 8.92 8.41 -23.35
CA GLY A 321 9.50 7.08 -23.41
C GLY A 321 10.51 6.84 -22.28
N GLY A 322 10.05 6.19 -21.21
CA GLY A 322 10.84 5.95 -20.00
C GLY A 322 10.20 6.52 -18.74
N ASP A 323 9.12 7.28 -18.85
CA ASP A 323 8.39 7.79 -17.70
C ASP A 323 7.46 6.71 -17.14
N GLY A 324 7.34 6.67 -15.82
CA GLY A 324 6.46 5.78 -15.10
C GLY A 324 5.40 6.55 -14.33
N LEU A 325 4.25 5.92 -14.09
CA LEU A 325 3.27 6.42 -13.14
C LEU A 325 3.85 6.35 -11.73
N SER A 326 3.97 7.50 -11.06
CA SER A 326 4.53 7.59 -9.71
C SER A 326 3.41 7.63 -8.66
N ALA A 327 2.44 8.53 -8.79
CA ALA A 327 1.29 8.61 -7.90
C ALA A 327 0.04 9.20 -8.55
N VAL A 328 -1.12 8.90 -7.97
CA VAL A 328 -2.43 9.44 -8.37
C VAL A 328 -3.22 9.76 -7.10
N GLY A 329 -3.80 10.95 -7.02
CA GLY A 329 -4.62 11.37 -5.89
C GLY A 329 -4.78 12.89 -5.81
N ALA A 330 -5.74 13.36 -5.01
CA ALA A 330 -6.05 14.78 -4.81
C ALA A 330 -6.23 15.60 -6.11
N GLY A 331 -6.79 14.99 -7.15
CA GLY A 331 -6.99 15.59 -8.48
C GLY A 331 -5.78 15.53 -9.40
N LEU A 332 -4.69 14.88 -8.98
CA LEU A 332 -3.40 14.89 -9.67
C LEU A 332 -3.00 13.49 -10.15
N VAL A 333 -2.26 13.48 -11.26
CA VAL A 333 -1.50 12.34 -11.78
C VAL A 333 -0.05 12.81 -11.91
N VAL A 334 0.86 12.11 -11.23
CA VAL A 334 2.28 12.42 -11.21
C VAL A 334 3.04 11.30 -11.88
N THR A 335 3.89 11.66 -12.84
CA THR A 335 4.79 10.73 -13.53
C THR A 335 6.23 11.14 -13.29
N GLU A 336 7.11 10.15 -13.11
CA GLU A 336 8.55 10.37 -12.94
C GLU A 336 9.33 9.74 -14.10
N SER A 337 10.32 10.46 -14.61
CA SER A 337 11.20 9.99 -15.66
C SER A 337 12.27 9.05 -15.14
N SER A 338 12.47 7.93 -15.84
CA SER A 338 13.58 7.02 -15.54
C SER A 338 14.95 7.54 -15.97
N THR A 339 15.00 8.66 -16.70
CA THR A 339 16.23 9.28 -17.17
C THR A 339 16.35 10.70 -16.61
N ARG A 340 16.99 10.85 -15.45
CA ARG A 340 17.35 12.17 -14.92
C ARG A 340 18.49 12.76 -15.76
N ASP A 341 18.16 13.60 -16.72
CA ASP A 341 19.11 14.58 -17.25
C ASP A 341 19.21 15.75 -16.24
N ALA A 342 20.41 16.29 -16.06
CA ALA A 342 20.70 17.25 -14.99
C ALA A 342 19.99 18.62 -15.09
N ASP A 343 19.22 18.85 -16.17
CA ASP A 343 18.54 20.12 -16.49
C ASP A 343 17.02 19.97 -16.69
N ASP A 344 16.44 18.77 -16.50
CA ASP A 344 15.00 18.52 -16.66
C ASP A 344 14.41 18.07 -15.33
N ASP A 345 13.37 18.77 -14.89
CA ASP A 345 12.62 18.41 -13.69
C ASP A 345 11.91 17.09 -14.01
N GLY A 346 12.49 15.98 -13.54
CA GLY A 346 12.12 14.63 -13.95
C GLY A 346 10.72 14.20 -13.55
N THR A 347 9.83 15.13 -13.19
CA THR A 347 8.47 14.91 -12.73
C THR A 347 7.48 15.73 -13.57
N GLN A 348 6.45 15.09 -14.13
CA GLN A 348 5.33 15.81 -14.76
C GLN A 348 4.05 15.64 -13.93
N THR A 349 3.26 16.70 -13.85
CA THR A 349 1.96 16.68 -13.16
C THR A 349 0.82 16.97 -14.12
N ARG A 350 -0.25 16.19 -14.01
CA ARG A 350 -1.45 16.28 -14.84
C ARG A 350 -2.71 16.27 -13.99
N SER A 351 -3.78 16.85 -14.51
CA SER A 351 -5.13 16.72 -13.95
C SER A 351 -5.62 15.29 -14.11
N ALA A 352 -6.09 14.67 -13.03
CA ALA A 352 -6.75 13.36 -13.09
C ALA A 352 -8.09 13.41 -13.84
N ASP A 353 -8.74 14.58 -13.91
CA ASP A 353 -10.05 14.73 -14.55
C ASP A 353 -9.96 14.65 -16.09
N ASP A 354 -8.92 15.23 -16.69
CA ASP A 354 -8.81 15.37 -18.15
C ASP A 354 -7.43 15.07 -18.76
N GLY A 355 -6.45 14.65 -17.93
CA GLY A 355 -5.11 14.26 -18.36
C GLY A 355 -4.22 15.41 -18.86
N LYS A 356 -4.67 16.67 -18.75
CA LYS A 356 -3.90 17.83 -19.19
C LYS A 356 -2.78 18.15 -18.21
N LEU A 357 -1.65 18.61 -18.75
CA LEU A 357 -0.54 19.13 -17.95
C LEU A 357 -1.01 20.29 -17.07
N ILE A 358 -0.60 20.26 -15.82
CA ILE A 358 -0.74 21.34 -14.85
C ILE A 358 0.63 22.00 -14.73
N ASP A 359 0.65 23.33 -14.70
CA ASP A 359 1.86 24.10 -14.43
C ASP A 359 2.27 23.87 -12.97
N SER A 360 3.35 23.10 -12.76
CA SER A 360 3.76 22.56 -11.45
C SER A 360 4.15 23.64 -10.46
N ASP A 361 4.68 24.77 -10.95
CA ASP A 361 5.16 25.92 -10.16
C ASP A 361 4.07 26.54 -9.26
N GLU A 362 2.79 26.36 -9.60
CA GLU A 362 1.66 26.96 -8.87
C GLU A 362 0.96 25.99 -7.90
N GLU A 363 1.09 24.67 -8.07
CA GLU A 363 0.35 23.67 -7.28
C GLU A 363 1.21 22.67 -6.48
N LEU A 364 2.45 22.40 -6.88
CA LEU A 364 3.39 21.58 -6.13
C LEU A 364 4.62 22.43 -5.81
N PRO A 365 4.76 22.99 -4.59
CA PRO A 365 6.04 23.56 -4.22
C PRO A 365 7.12 22.49 -4.41
N GLU A 366 8.12 22.80 -5.21
CA GLU A 366 9.28 21.98 -5.52
C GLU A 366 9.80 21.30 -4.25
N HIS A 367 9.61 19.98 -4.18
CA HIS A 367 10.31 19.11 -3.26
C HIS A 367 11.39 18.38 -4.06
N GLU A 368 12.10 19.12 -4.93
CA GLU A 368 13.13 18.61 -5.85
C GLU A 368 14.14 17.70 -5.13
N ASP A 369 14.46 18.02 -3.87
CA ASP A 369 15.39 17.26 -3.05
C ASP A 369 14.89 15.86 -2.64
N PHE A 370 13.57 15.61 -2.65
CA PHE A 370 12.97 14.35 -2.18
C PHE A 370 12.36 13.49 -3.30
N GLY A 371 12.39 13.97 -4.54
CA GLY A 371 11.85 13.28 -5.71
C GLY A 371 10.32 13.30 -5.82
N ALA A 372 9.79 12.59 -6.81
CA ALA A 372 8.35 12.52 -7.05
C ALA A 372 7.63 11.80 -5.90
N PRO A 373 6.41 12.25 -5.53
CA PRO A 373 5.59 11.53 -4.57
C PRO A 373 5.22 10.15 -5.11
N HIS A 374 5.31 9.14 -4.25
CA HIS A 374 4.89 7.76 -4.54
C HIS A 374 3.50 7.45 -3.95
N HIS A 375 2.94 8.36 -3.15
CA HIS A 375 1.55 8.33 -2.69
C HIS A 375 0.99 9.75 -2.54
N ILE A 376 -0.29 9.95 -2.88
CA ILE A 376 -1.02 11.20 -2.67
C ILE A 376 -2.36 10.85 -2.04
N ALA A 377 -2.56 11.26 -0.79
CA ALA A 377 -3.82 11.09 -0.08
C ALA A 377 -4.88 12.09 -0.55
N ASP A 378 -6.15 11.81 -0.30
CA ASP A 378 -7.29 12.68 -0.67
C ASP A 378 -7.22 14.07 -0.03
N SER A 379 -6.59 14.17 1.14
CA SER A 379 -6.33 15.44 1.81
C SER A 379 -5.35 16.34 1.06
N GLY A 380 -4.58 15.77 0.13
CA GLY A 380 -3.46 16.41 -0.57
C GLY A 380 -2.10 16.16 0.09
N ALA A 381 -2.06 15.44 1.22
CA ALA A 381 -0.82 14.98 1.83
C ALA A 381 -0.09 13.97 0.93
N ARG A 382 1.24 13.93 1.00
CA ARG A 382 2.06 13.13 0.07
C ARG A 382 3.15 12.38 0.79
N LEU A 383 3.46 11.19 0.31
CA LEU A 383 4.66 10.47 0.70
C LEU A 383 5.74 10.66 -0.36
N VAL A 384 6.93 11.06 0.07
CA VAL A 384 8.12 11.33 -0.77
C VAL A 384 9.36 10.64 -0.20
N GLY A 385 10.47 10.65 -0.93
CA GLY A 385 11.70 9.97 -0.52
C GLY A 385 11.68 8.46 -0.75
N ASP A 386 12.42 7.71 0.07
CA ASP A 386 12.48 6.25 -0.02
C ASP A 386 11.13 5.64 0.43
N PRO A 387 10.42 4.86 -0.41
CA PRO A 387 9.20 4.17 0.00
C PRO A 387 9.39 3.23 1.21
N GLY A 388 10.61 2.79 1.48
CA GLY A 388 10.95 1.99 2.68
C GLY A 388 11.06 2.81 3.96
N SER A 389 11.25 4.12 3.88
CA SER A 389 11.28 5.04 5.03
C SER A 389 10.74 6.40 4.58
N PRO A 390 9.43 6.49 4.30
CA PRO A 390 8.88 7.63 3.59
C PRO A 390 8.75 8.86 4.49
N LEU A 391 8.98 10.03 3.88
CA LEU A 391 8.70 11.32 4.50
C LEU A 391 7.30 11.79 4.13
N LEU A 392 6.69 12.59 4.99
CA LEU A 392 5.33 13.10 4.80
C LEU A 392 5.37 14.59 4.47
N VAL A 393 4.70 14.97 3.38
CA VAL A 393 4.44 16.37 3.02
C VAL A 393 2.97 16.66 3.35
N PRO A 394 2.69 17.50 4.36
CA PRO A 394 1.34 17.95 4.68
C PRO A 394 0.68 18.73 3.54
N PRO A 395 -0.67 18.78 3.48
CA PRO A 395 -1.36 19.52 2.45
C PRO A 395 -1.13 21.02 2.59
N VAL A 396 -1.00 21.72 1.45
CA VAL A 396 -0.85 23.18 1.45
C VAL A 396 -2.14 23.83 1.95
N ASN A 397 -2.09 24.49 3.10
CA ASN A 397 -3.24 25.19 3.68
C ASN A 397 -3.71 26.35 2.77
N ARG A 398 -4.68 26.08 1.88
CA ARG A 398 -5.25 27.07 0.93
C ARG A 398 -6.13 28.15 1.62
N THR A 399 -6.37 28.07 2.93
CA THR A 399 -7.25 28.99 3.67
C THR A 399 -6.59 30.30 4.11
N ALA A 400 -5.26 30.45 3.98
CA ALA A 400 -4.54 31.66 4.39
C ALA A 400 -4.45 32.77 3.31
N LYS A 401 -4.86 32.50 2.06
CA LYS A 401 -4.96 33.53 1.01
C LYS A 401 -6.38 34.10 0.96
N LYS A 402 -6.64 35.15 1.76
CA LYS A 402 -7.76 36.07 1.56
C LYS A 402 -7.33 37.52 1.70
#